data_AF-A0A7W2PSB8-F1
#
_entry.id   AF-A0A7W2PSB8-F1
#
_cell.length_a   1.000
_cell.length_b   1.000
_cell.length_c   1.000
_cell.angle_alpha   90.00
_cell.angle_beta   90.00
_cell.angle_gamma   90.00
#
_symmetry.space_group_name_H-M   'P 1'
#
loop_
_entity.id
_entity.type
_entity.pdbx_description
1 polymer ?
#
loop_
_entity_poly.entity_id
_entity_poly.type
_entity_poly.pdbx_seq_one_letter_code
_entity_poly.pdbx_strand_id
1 'polypeptide(L)'
;MRVVSKKVRESARGQDCTVRIPGICNFNPETTVLAHLPCGQKGMGMKGFDTVAVYACSACHDVLDGRGKGEVDWSDMPRAIAETHEALIRAGILTVKGAA
;
A
#
# COMPACT_ATOMS: atom_id res chain seq x y z
N MET A 1 13.54 9.17 10.67
CA MET A 1 13.67 9.41 9.22
C MET A 1 12.32 9.13 8.57
N ARG A 2 11.86 9.99 7.65
CA ARG A 2 10.62 9.79 6.89
C ARG A 2 10.98 9.34 5.47
N VAL A 3 10.58 8.14 5.07
CA VAL A 3 10.83 7.64 3.72
C VAL A 3 9.76 8.19 2.78
N VAL A 4 10.21 8.98 1.81
CA VAL A 4 9.41 9.59 0.74
C VAL A 4 10.19 9.38 -0.56
N SER A 5 9.66 8.57 -1.48
CA SER A 5 10.33 8.19 -2.71
C SER A 5 9.36 8.17 -3.88
N LYS A 6 9.71 8.91 -4.93
CA LYS A 6 8.95 8.88 -6.19
C LYS A 6 8.91 7.47 -6.79
N LYS A 7 10.03 6.75 -6.75
CA LYS A 7 10.12 5.35 -7.23
C LYS A 7 9.16 4.42 -6.49
N VAL A 8 9.07 4.53 -5.16
CA VAL A 8 8.15 3.71 -4.36
C VAL A 8 6.69 4.02 -4.74
N ARG A 9 6.32 5.29 -4.94
CA ARG A 9 4.96 5.65 -5.35
C ARG A 9 4.60 5.18 -6.75
N GLU A 10 5.53 5.29 -7.68
CA GLU A 10 5.31 4.88 -9.07
C GLU A 10 5.34 3.35 -9.23
N SER A 11 6.01 2.63 -8.32
CA SER A 11 6.13 1.17 -8.38
C SER A 11 4.82 0.40 -8.28
N ALA A 12 3.76 1.01 -7.73
CA ALA A 12 2.47 0.36 -7.55
C ALA A 12 1.72 0.11 -8.88
N ARG A 13 2.02 0.89 -9.92
CA ARG A 13 1.30 0.80 -11.19
C ARG A 13 1.56 -0.55 -11.85
N GLY A 14 0.49 -1.27 -12.19
CA GLY A 14 0.59 -2.60 -12.81
C GLY A 14 0.95 -3.72 -11.83
N GLN A 15 0.93 -3.45 -10.52
CA GLN A 15 1.11 -4.48 -9.49
C GLN A 15 -0.24 -4.99 -9.01
N ASP A 16 -0.26 -6.23 -8.52
CA ASP A 16 -1.45 -6.79 -7.90
C ASP A 16 -1.80 -6.06 -6.60
N CYS A 17 -3.10 -5.98 -6.31
CA CYS A 17 -3.56 -5.44 -5.05
C CYS A 17 -3.14 -6.38 -3.91
N THR A 18 -2.43 -5.83 -2.92
CA THR A 18 -2.03 -6.54 -1.71
C THR A 18 -3.11 -6.48 -0.62
N VAL A 19 -4.06 -5.53 -0.69
CA VAL A 19 -5.13 -5.35 0.30
C VAL A 19 -6.21 -6.43 0.19
N ARG A 20 -6.76 -6.68 -1.01
CA ARG A 20 -7.70 -7.77 -1.32
C ARG A 20 -8.93 -7.89 -0.39
N ILE A 21 -9.56 -6.75 -0.06
CA ILE A 21 -10.82 -6.73 0.73
C ILE A 21 -11.88 -7.61 0.04
N PRO A 22 -12.44 -8.64 0.72
CA PRO A 22 -13.44 -9.54 0.14
C PRO A 22 -14.67 -8.80 -0.36
N GLY A 23 -15.13 -9.12 -1.58
CA GLY A 23 -16.30 -8.48 -2.20
C GLY A 23 -16.10 -7.04 -2.66
N ILE A 24 -14.95 -6.42 -2.37
CA ILE A 24 -14.62 -5.03 -2.74
C ILE A 24 -13.47 -4.98 -3.74
N CYS A 25 -12.45 -5.81 -3.57
CA CYS A 25 -11.27 -5.81 -4.44
C CYS A 25 -11.67 -6.06 -5.89
N ASN A 26 -11.26 -5.17 -6.79
CA ASN A 26 -11.55 -5.29 -8.22
C ASN A 26 -10.49 -6.10 -8.98
N PHE A 27 -9.38 -6.46 -8.31
CA PHE A 27 -8.25 -7.22 -8.87
C PHE A 27 -7.69 -6.66 -10.19
N ASN A 28 -7.82 -5.35 -10.43
CA ASN A 28 -7.32 -4.69 -11.64
C ASN A 28 -5.98 -3.97 -11.36
N PRO A 29 -4.83 -4.52 -11.81
CA PRO A 29 -3.50 -3.96 -11.57
C PRO A 29 -3.29 -2.58 -12.19
N GLU A 30 -4.04 -2.22 -13.24
CA GLU A 30 -3.95 -0.91 -13.88
C GLU A 30 -4.40 0.23 -12.94
N THR A 31 -5.21 -0.10 -11.95
CA THR A 31 -5.74 0.85 -10.96
C THR A 31 -4.93 0.89 -9.67
N THR A 32 -3.91 0.05 -9.54
CA THR A 32 -3.15 -0.11 -8.30
C THR A 32 -2.29 1.12 -8.02
N VAL A 33 -2.43 1.65 -6.81
CA VAL A 33 -1.68 2.79 -6.29
C VAL A 33 -1.03 2.44 -4.95
N LEU A 34 -0.01 3.21 -4.56
CA LEU A 34 0.56 3.14 -3.22
C LEU A 34 -0.33 3.92 -2.26
N ALA A 35 -1.16 3.21 -1.49
CA ALA A 35 -2.07 3.78 -0.49
C ALA A 35 -1.43 3.79 0.91
N HIS A 36 -1.34 4.96 1.54
CA HIS A 36 -0.76 5.11 2.87
C HIS A 36 -1.73 4.65 3.96
N LEU A 37 -1.23 3.88 4.93
CA LEU A 37 -2.04 3.42 6.07
C LEU A 37 -1.90 4.37 7.28
N PRO A 38 -2.93 4.49 8.14
CA PRO A 38 -2.87 5.32 9.33
C PRO A 38 -1.89 4.71 10.36
N CYS A 39 -0.80 5.43 10.68
CA CYS A 39 0.24 4.94 11.60
C CYS A 39 0.63 5.97 12.67
N GLY A 40 -0.36 6.68 13.24
CA GLY A 40 -0.14 7.65 14.33
C GLY A 40 0.40 9.02 13.91
N GLN A 41 0.79 9.21 12.65
CA GLN A 41 1.14 10.52 12.10
C GLN A 41 -0.08 11.14 11.41
N LYS A 42 -0.86 11.92 12.15
CA LYS A 42 -2.06 12.62 11.65
C LYS A 42 -1.81 14.13 11.54
N GLY A 43 -2.23 14.72 10.43
CA GLY A 43 -2.27 16.17 10.21
C GLY A 43 -2.69 16.52 8.79
N MET A 44 -3.40 17.63 8.63
CA MET A 44 -3.85 18.12 7.32
C MET A 44 -2.64 18.29 6.40
N GLY A 45 -2.61 17.60 5.25
CA GLY A 45 -1.50 17.65 4.29
C GLY A 45 -0.29 16.76 4.61
N MET A 46 -0.30 15.98 5.70
CA MET A 46 0.77 15.03 5.99
C MET A 46 0.49 13.65 5.37
N LYS A 47 1.18 13.34 4.28
CA LYS A 47 1.22 11.99 3.70
C LYS A 47 1.92 11.02 4.67
N GLY A 48 1.47 9.78 4.77
CA GLY A 48 2.15 8.75 5.57
C GLY A 48 3.58 8.45 5.08
N PHE A 49 4.28 7.57 5.79
CA PHE A 49 5.56 7.04 5.32
C PHE A 49 5.33 6.09 4.16
N ASP A 50 6.15 6.17 3.10
CA ASP A 50 6.02 5.21 1.98
C ASP A 50 6.35 3.77 2.41
N THR A 51 7.00 3.56 3.56
CA THR A 51 7.22 2.25 4.19
C THR A 51 6.01 1.73 4.97
N VAL A 52 5.00 2.56 5.23
CA VAL A 52 3.74 2.17 5.88
C VAL A 52 2.61 2.43 4.90
N ALA A 53 2.67 1.71 3.79
CA ALA A 53 1.76 1.82 2.67
C ALA A 53 1.58 0.46 2.00
N VAL A 54 0.51 0.32 1.25
CA VAL A 54 0.10 -0.92 0.57
C VAL A 54 -0.21 -0.65 -0.90
N TYR A 55 -0.02 -1.65 -1.74
CA TYR A 55 -0.55 -1.64 -3.10
C TYR A 55 -2.05 -1.90 -3.08
N ALA A 56 -2.83 -0.86 -3.31
CA ALA A 56 -4.29 -0.92 -3.31
C ALA A 56 -4.83 -0.65 -4.71
N CYS A 57 -5.66 -1.55 -5.24
CA CYS A 57 -6.51 -1.22 -6.39
C CYS A 57 -7.48 -0.09 -6.02
N SER A 58 -8.06 0.59 -7.02
CA SER A 58 -8.93 1.74 -6.79
C SER A 58 -10.08 1.45 -5.82
N ALA A 59 -10.74 0.30 -5.95
CA ALA A 59 -11.87 -0.07 -5.08
C ALA A 59 -11.45 -0.27 -3.61
N CYS A 60 -10.36 -0.99 -3.35
CA CYS A 60 -9.83 -1.15 -1.99
C CYS A 60 -9.32 0.19 -1.43
N HIS A 61 -8.69 1.00 -2.27
CA HIS A 61 -8.18 2.31 -1.87
C HIS A 61 -9.31 3.24 -1.42
N ASP A 62 -10.44 3.25 -2.13
CA ASP A 62 -11.59 4.07 -1.73
C ASP A 62 -12.15 3.67 -0.37
N VAL A 63 -12.19 2.39 -0.03
CA VAL A 63 -12.62 1.92 1.29
C VAL A 63 -11.60 2.29 2.38
N LEU A 64 -10.30 2.12 2.10
CA LEU A 64 -9.24 2.54 3.03
C LEU A 64 -9.26 4.04 3.33
N ASP A 65 -9.56 4.87 2.34
CA ASP A 65 -9.69 6.33 2.46
C ASP A 65 -11.02 6.76 3.11
N GLY A 66 -11.94 5.83 3.38
CA GLY A 66 -13.28 6.14 3.87
C GLY A 66 -14.19 6.82 2.83
N ARG A 67 -13.83 6.78 1.54
CA ARG A 67 -14.66 7.26 0.42
C ARG A 67 -15.67 6.22 -0.06
N GLY A 68 -15.34 4.93 0.10
CA GLY A 68 -16.14 3.78 -0.30
C GLY A 68 -16.90 3.14 0.86
N LYS A 69 -17.93 2.36 0.55
CA LYS A 69 -18.62 1.49 1.52
C LYS A 69 -17.87 0.15 1.62
N GLY A 70 -17.61 -0.30 2.83
CA GLY A 70 -16.98 -1.59 3.09
C GLY A 70 -16.32 -1.59 4.47
N GLU A 71 -16.01 -2.79 4.95
CA GLU A 71 -15.25 -2.97 6.18
C GLU A 71 -13.81 -3.38 5.85
N VAL A 72 -12.87 -2.78 6.56
CA VAL A 72 -11.45 -3.10 6.47
C VAL A 72 -11.10 -3.97 7.67
N ASP A 73 -10.68 -5.20 7.43
CA ASP A 73 -10.00 -5.97 8.47
C ASP A 73 -8.57 -5.45 8.63
N TRP A 74 -8.38 -4.58 9.63
CA TRP A 74 -7.08 -4.00 9.93
C TRP A 74 -6.04 -5.03 10.37
N SER A 75 -6.45 -6.23 10.82
CA SER A 75 -5.54 -7.31 11.18
C SER A 75 -4.84 -7.94 9.97
N ASP A 76 -5.39 -7.74 8.76
CA ASP A 76 -4.83 -8.25 7.50
C ASP A 76 -3.82 -7.26 6.85
N MET A 77 -3.78 -6.01 7.31
CA MET A 77 -2.86 -5.00 6.76
C MET A 77 -1.37 -5.34 6.91
N PRO A 78 -0.88 -5.98 8.00
CA PRO A 78 0.51 -6.43 8.08
C PRO A 78 0.91 -7.34 6.92
N ARG A 79 0.04 -8.26 6.49
CA ARG A 79 0.26 -9.10 5.30
C ARG A 79 0.35 -8.25 4.04
N ALA A 80 -0.58 -7.31 3.85
CA ALA A 80 -0.57 -6.42 2.69
C ALA A 80 0.70 -5.53 2.62
N ILE A 81 1.18 -5.06 3.77
CA ILE A 81 2.45 -4.31 3.88
C ILE A 81 3.63 -5.21 3.51
N ALA A 82 3.69 -6.43 4.07
CA ALA A 82 4.78 -7.37 3.78
C ALA A 82 4.86 -7.70 2.29
N GLU A 83 3.75 -8.00 1.63
CA GLU A 83 3.72 -8.25 0.18
C GLU A 83 4.15 -7.03 -0.65
N THR A 84 3.80 -5.83 -0.19
CA THR A 84 4.22 -4.58 -0.83
C THR A 84 5.73 -4.39 -0.68
N HIS A 85 6.29 -4.64 0.51
CA HIS A 85 7.74 -4.61 0.73
C HIS A 85 8.48 -5.65 -0.10
N GLU A 86 7.96 -6.87 -0.19
CA GLU A 86 8.51 -7.93 -1.05
C GLU A 86 8.52 -7.51 -2.52
N ALA A 87 7.46 -6.88 -3.02
CA ALA A 87 7.43 -6.35 -4.37
C ALA A 87 8.48 -5.23 -4.58
N LEU A 88 8.64 -4.33 -3.60
CA LEU A 88 9.66 -3.29 -3.63
C LEU A 88 11.08 -3.85 -3.58
N ILE A 89 11.31 -4.94 -2.84
CA ILE A 89 12.58 -5.66 -2.77
C ILE A 89 12.88 -6.32 -4.11
N ARG A 90 11.92 -7.04 -4.69
CA ARG A 90 12.04 -7.63 -6.03
C ARG A 90 12.34 -6.59 -7.11
N ALA A 91 11.75 -5.41 -7.00
CA ALA A 91 12.02 -4.28 -7.91
C ALA A 91 13.37 -3.58 -7.64
N GLY A 92 14.12 -3.97 -6.60
CA GLY A 92 15.38 -3.33 -6.20
C GLY A 92 15.21 -1.90 -5.63
N ILE A 93 14.00 -1.53 -5.23
CA ILE A 93 13.68 -0.20 -4.70
C ILE A 93 13.89 -0.15 -3.18
N LEU A 94 13.50 -1.22 -2.48
CA LEU A 94 13.75 -1.42 -1.05
C LEU A 94 14.86 -2.45 -0.88
N THR A 95 15.81 -2.18 0.01
CA THR A 95 16.93 -3.09 0.27
C THR A 95 17.02 -3.42 1.74
N VAL A 96 17.14 -4.70 2.07
CA VAL A 96 17.41 -5.18 3.43
C VAL A 96 18.85 -5.67 3.47
N LYS A 97 19.70 -5.03 4.28
CA LYS A 97 21.10 -5.45 4.43
C LYS A 97 21.16 -6.83 5.09
N GLY A 98 21.93 -7.75 4.51
CA GLY A 98 22.07 -9.11 5.02
C GLY A 98 20.88 -10.03 4.70
N ALA A 99 19.96 -9.62 3.82
CA ALA A 99 19.02 -10.54 3.21
C ALA A 99 19.77 -11.57 2.35
N ALA A 100 19.35 -12.84 2.43
CA ALA A 100 19.91 -13.96 1.69
C ALA A 100 19.30 -14.08 0.30
#